data_AF-A0A6G1KWR0-F1
#
_entry.id   AF-A0A6G1KWR0-F1
#
_cell.length_a   1.000
_cell.length_b   1.000
_cell.length_c   1.000
_cell.angle_alpha   90.00
_cell.angle_beta   90.00
_cell.angle_gamma   90.00
#
_symmetry.space_group_name_H-M   'P 1'
#
loop_
_entity.id
_entity.type
_entity.pdbx_description
1 polymer ?
#
loop_
_entity_poly.entity_id
_entity_poly.type
_entity_poly.pdbx_seq_one_letter_code
_entity_poly.pdbx_strand_id
1 'polypeptide(L)'
;MSFLLDLPAEVRNTIYSLVLVKSEPIEPQSQHHRAEERIIMGFVRTNKQIYEESIKLYYNSNVFLFRCESPMGFSHCARCRLKAGLARFFEKMPSEMREVVERVDLRGSSAECFDEA
;
A
#
# COMPACT_ATOMS: atom_id res chain seq x y z
N MET A 1 -29.80 0.29 -11.31
CA MET A 1 -28.90 -0.71 -11.90
C MET A 1 -27.48 -0.27 -11.63
N SER A 2 -26.64 -1.17 -11.10
CA SER A 2 -25.23 -0.87 -10.84
C SER A 2 -24.39 -1.33 -12.02
N PHE A 3 -24.25 -0.45 -13.02
CA PHE A 3 -23.56 -0.67 -14.30
C PHE A 3 -22.24 -1.44 -14.19
N LEU A 4 -21.44 -1.21 -13.13
CA LEU A 4 -20.15 -1.87 -12.93
C LEU A 4 -20.28 -3.37 -12.57
N LEU A 5 -21.26 -3.75 -11.75
CA LEU A 5 -21.42 -5.14 -11.26
C LEU A 5 -22.08 -6.04 -12.30
N ASP A 6 -22.80 -5.44 -13.25
CA ASP A 6 -23.44 -6.15 -14.37
C ASP A 6 -22.42 -6.57 -15.45
N LEU A 7 -21.18 -6.09 -15.39
CA LEU A 7 -20.10 -6.48 -16.30
C LEU A 7 -19.54 -7.86 -15.95
N PRO A 8 -19.01 -8.63 -16.92
CA PRO A 8 -18.25 -9.85 -16.65
C PRO A 8 -17.04 -9.61 -15.75
N ALA A 9 -16.62 -10.65 -15.02
CA ALA A 9 -15.53 -10.56 -14.05
C ALA A 9 -14.20 -10.11 -14.70
N GLU A 10 -13.93 -10.53 -15.93
CA GLU A 10 -12.73 -10.18 -16.69
C GLU A 10 -12.66 -8.67 -16.97
N VAL A 11 -13.80 -8.07 -17.32
CA VAL A 11 -13.91 -6.63 -17.58
C VAL A 11 -13.75 -5.85 -16.28
N ARG A 12 -14.39 -6.31 -15.19
CA ARG A 12 -14.23 -5.72 -13.86
C ARG A 12 -12.77 -5.75 -13.40
N ASN A 13 -12.10 -6.90 -13.54
CA ASN A 13 -10.68 -7.05 -13.19
C ASN A 13 -9.79 -6.10 -13.99
N THR A 14 -10.07 -5.91 -15.28
CA THR A 14 -9.33 -4.94 -16.11
C THR A 14 -9.51 -3.52 -15.59
N ILE A 15 -10.74 -3.13 -15.22
CA ILE A 15 -11.02 -1.82 -14.61
C ILE A 15 -10.30 -1.68 -13.26
N TYR A 16 -10.36 -2.70 -12.41
CA TYR A 16 -9.65 -2.70 -11.12
C TYR A 16 -8.15 -2.54 -11.33
N SER A 17 -7.55 -3.23 -12.29
CA SER A 17 -6.13 -3.11 -12.59
C SER A 17 -5.75 -1.68 -13.00
N LEU A 18 -6.56 -1.04 -13.86
CA LEU A 18 -6.32 0.34 -14.29
C LEU A 18 -6.41 1.36 -13.15
N VAL A 19 -7.28 1.11 -12.17
CA VAL A 19 -7.49 2.02 -11.03
C VAL A 19 -6.47 1.78 -9.91
N LEU A 20 -6.20 0.52 -9.61
CA LEU A 20 -5.51 0.09 -8.39
C LEU A 20 -4.02 -0.19 -8.57
N VAL A 21 -3.57 -0.53 -9.78
CA VAL A 21 -2.16 -0.89 -10.02
C VAL A 21 -1.40 0.33 -10.50
N LYS A 22 -0.34 0.67 -9.78
CA LYS A 22 0.57 1.78 -10.07
C LYS A 22 1.85 1.24 -10.71
N SER A 23 2.35 1.96 -11.70
CA SER A 23 3.65 1.69 -12.32
C SER A 23 4.82 2.05 -11.41
N GLU A 24 4.62 3.01 -10.50
CA GLU A 24 5.62 3.47 -9.55
C GLU A 24 5.39 2.90 -8.15
N PRO A 25 6.45 2.72 -7.34
CA PRO A 25 6.29 2.29 -5.95
C PRO A 25 5.42 3.25 -5.15
N ILE A 26 4.49 2.68 -4.40
CA ILE A 26 3.60 3.41 -3.50
C ILE A 26 4.35 3.73 -2.21
N GLU A 27 4.36 5.00 -1.80
CA GLU A 27 4.94 5.42 -0.52
C GLU A 27 3.85 5.73 0.51
N PRO A 28 3.49 4.79 1.42
CA PRO A 28 2.34 4.94 2.31
C PRO A 28 2.42 6.15 3.25
N GLN A 29 3.63 6.64 3.49
CA GLN A 29 3.90 7.73 4.43
C GLN A 29 3.81 9.11 3.78
N SER A 30 3.89 9.20 2.45
CA SER A 30 3.89 10.48 1.73
C SER A 30 2.52 11.16 1.78
N GLN A 31 2.51 12.51 1.81
CA GLN A 31 1.25 13.26 1.85
C GLN A 31 0.42 13.07 0.59
N HIS A 32 1.08 13.01 -0.58
CA HIS A 32 0.44 12.75 -1.86
C HIS A 32 -0.25 11.39 -1.88
N HIS A 33 0.42 10.35 -1.39
CA HIS A 33 -0.19 9.03 -1.34
C HIS A 33 -1.37 8.95 -0.36
N ARG A 34 -1.36 9.69 0.76
CA ARG A 34 -2.54 9.69 1.67
C ARG A 34 -3.82 10.19 1.01
N ALA A 35 -3.73 11.12 0.06
CA ALA A 35 -4.88 11.58 -0.69
C ALA A 35 -5.37 10.49 -1.66
N GLU A 36 -4.46 9.85 -2.39
CA GLU A 36 -4.77 8.75 -3.30
C GLU A 36 -5.28 7.50 -2.57
N GLU A 37 -4.67 7.14 -1.44
CA GLU A 37 -5.08 6.04 -0.57
C GLU A 37 -6.54 6.20 -0.15
N ARG A 38 -7.00 7.42 0.14
CA ARG A 38 -8.41 7.67 0.49
C ARG A 38 -9.35 7.38 -0.68
N ILE A 39 -8.95 7.73 -1.90
CA ILE A 39 -9.74 7.47 -3.11
C ILE A 39 -9.78 5.96 -3.39
N ILE A 40 -8.62 5.31 -3.36
CA ILE A 40 -8.46 3.87 -3.57
C ILE A 40 -9.25 3.08 -2.52
N MET A 41 -9.07 3.39 -1.24
CA MET A 41 -9.81 2.72 -0.17
C MET A 41 -11.30 3.05 -0.20
N GLY A 42 -11.67 4.26 -0.66
CA GLY A 42 -13.05 4.62 -0.94
C GLY A 42 -13.66 3.68 -1.99
N PHE A 43 -12.97 3.50 -3.12
CA PHE A 43 -13.37 2.58 -4.20
C PHE A 43 -13.53 1.15 -3.68
N VAL A 44 -12.49 0.62 -3.03
CA VAL A 44 -12.44 -0.77 -2.55
C VAL A 44 -13.51 -1.04 -1.47
N ARG A 45 -13.94 -0.02 -0.72
CA ARG A 45 -14.97 -0.15 0.33
C ARG A 45 -16.40 0.13 -0.15
N THR A 46 -16.61 0.47 -1.42
CA THR A 46 -17.96 0.79 -1.93
C THR A 46 -18.92 -0.40 -1.93
N ASN A 47 -18.40 -1.61 -2.16
CA ASN A 47 -19.21 -2.81 -2.30
C ASN A 47 -18.41 -4.06 -1.87
N LYS A 48 -19.07 -5.03 -1.24
CA LYS A 48 -18.42 -6.28 -0.76
C LYS A 48 -17.78 -7.09 -1.89
N GLN A 49 -18.45 -7.22 -3.04
CA GLN A 49 -17.90 -7.94 -4.19
C GLN A 49 -16.69 -7.22 -4.77
N ILE A 50 -16.77 -5.90 -4.94
CA ILE A 50 -15.63 -5.08 -5.36
C ILE A 50 -14.46 -5.24 -4.38
N TYR A 51 -14.74 -5.22 -3.08
CA TYR A 51 -13.73 -5.43 -2.04
C TYR A 51 -13.00 -6.77 -2.23
N GLU A 52 -13.74 -7.87 -2.30
CA GLU A 52 -13.18 -9.24 -2.41
C GLU A 52 -12.36 -9.44 -3.69
N GLU A 53 -12.82 -8.88 -4.80
CA GLU A 53 -12.14 -8.99 -6.11
C GLU A 53 -10.88 -8.10 -6.19
N SER A 54 -10.95 -6.90 -5.62
CA SER A 54 -9.98 -5.84 -5.91
C SER A 54 -8.88 -5.67 -4.85
N ILE A 55 -9.13 -6.05 -3.59
CA ILE A 55 -8.15 -5.90 -2.49
C ILE A 55 -6.88 -6.71 -2.75
N LYS A 56 -7.03 -7.91 -3.33
CA LYS A 56 -5.93 -8.79 -3.71
C LYS A 56 -5.10 -8.18 -4.83
N LEU A 57 -5.76 -7.59 -5.84
CA LEU A 57 -5.07 -6.91 -6.93
C LEU A 57 -4.23 -5.74 -6.41
N TYR A 58 -4.78 -4.94 -5.49
CA TYR A 58 -4.08 -3.81 -4.90
C TYR A 58 -2.82 -4.23 -4.14
N TYR A 59 -2.92 -5.20 -3.22
CA TYR A 59 -1.76 -5.56 -2.40
C TYR A 59 -0.74 -6.45 -3.11
N ASN A 60 -1.15 -7.27 -4.08
CA ASN A 60 -0.24 -8.20 -4.76
C ASN A 60 0.48 -7.57 -5.95
N SER A 61 -0.17 -6.63 -6.64
CA SER A 61 0.35 -6.08 -7.90
C SER A 61 1.16 -4.81 -7.71
N ASN A 62 1.03 -4.14 -6.56
CA ASN A 62 1.78 -2.94 -6.24
C ASN A 62 3.03 -3.23 -5.44
N VAL A 63 4.03 -2.36 -5.58
CA VAL A 63 5.23 -2.34 -4.73
C VAL A 63 5.05 -1.23 -3.70
N PHE A 64 5.26 -1.54 -2.43
CA PHE A 64 5.18 -0.56 -1.36
C PHE A 64 6.59 -0.19 -0.89
N LEU A 65 6.95 1.09 -1.02
CA LEU A 65 8.23 1.64 -0.64
C LEU A 65 8.12 2.36 0.69
N PHE A 66 8.93 1.96 1.66
CA PHE A 66 9.01 2.64 2.96
C PHE A 66 10.36 3.33 3.07
N ARG A 67 10.35 4.67 2.90
CA ARG A 67 11.54 5.49 3.07
C ARG A 67 11.71 5.93 4.52
N CYS A 68 12.96 6.04 4.92
CA CYS A 68 13.31 6.68 6.17
C CYS A 68 13.85 8.08 5.90
N GLU A 69 12.98 9.08 5.93
CA GLU A 69 13.43 10.47 5.88
C GLU A 69 13.91 10.86 7.28
N SER A 70 15.23 10.83 7.46
CA SER A 70 15.88 11.52 8.56
C SER A 70 15.90 13.02 8.21
N PRO A 71 15.13 13.88 8.88
CA PRO A 71 15.37 15.31 8.77
C PRO A 71 16.74 15.55 9.39
N MET A 72 17.69 16.00 8.56
CA MET A 72 19.07 16.26 8.96
C MET A 72 19.15 16.83 10.39
N GLY A 73 19.70 16.06 11.32
CA GLY A 73 20.12 16.55 12.64
C GLY A 73 19.27 16.19 13.86
N PHE A 74 18.17 15.42 13.76
CA PHE A 74 17.45 14.95 14.96
C PHE A 74 17.57 13.43 15.15
N SER A 75 18.17 13.02 16.28
CA SER A 75 18.34 11.64 16.76
C SER A 75 17.03 10.90 17.11
N HIS A 76 15.87 11.40 16.66
CA HIS A 76 14.64 10.62 16.68
C HIS A 76 14.76 9.53 15.62
N CYS A 77 15.22 8.37 16.09
CA CYS A 77 15.68 7.24 15.31
C CYS A 77 14.85 7.00 14.03
N ALA A 78 15.54 7.05 12.89
CA ALA A 78 15.09 6.55 11.60
C ALA A 78 14.25 5.25 11.71
N ARG A 79 14.70 4.33 12.58
CA ARG A 79 14.08 3.05 12.92
C ARG A 79 12.66 3.21 13.51
N CYS A 80 12.40 4.26 14.31
CA CYS A 80 11.09 4.50 14.94
C CYS A 80 10.01 4.95 13.94
N ARG A 81 10.35 5.82 12.97
CA ARG A 81 9.38 6.24 11.94
C ARG A 81 9.06 5.12 10.96
N LEU A 82 10.07 4.35 10.55
CA LEU A 82 9.88 3.19 9.68
C LEU A 82 8.99 2.14 10.35
N LYS A 83 9.30 1.76 11.60
CA LYS A 83 8.48 0.82 12.39
C LYS A 83 7.05 1.32 12.56
N ALA A 84 6.84 2.60 12.89
CA ALA A 84 5.51 3.17 13.05
C ALA A 84 4.73 3.26 11.73
N GLY A 85 5.41 3.48 10.61
CA GLY A 85 4.81 3.48 9.27
C GLY A 85 4.39 2.08 8.84
N LEU A 86 5.28 1.09 9.01
CA LEU A 86 4.98 -0.32 8.77
C LEU A 86 3.85 -0.82 9.66
N ALA A 87 3.90 -0.54 10.97
CA ALA A 87 2.86 -0.95 11.91
C ALA A 87 1.48 -0.41 11.50
N ARG A 88 1.40 0.88 11.14
CA ARG A 88 0.14 1.48 10.65
C ARG A 88 -0.33 0.90 9.32
N PHE A 89 0.59 0.55 8.43
CA PHE A 89 0.26 -0.11 7.18
C PHE A 89 -0.34 -1.51 7.44
N PHE A 90 0.32 -2.32 8.27
CA PHE A 90 -0.16 -3.66 8.62
C PHE A 90 -1.42 -3.68 9.49
N GLU A 91 -1.65 -2.64 10.29
CA GLU A 91 -2.89 -2.46 11.08
C GLU A 91 -4.10 -2.28 10.18
N LYS A 92 -3.98 -1.47 9.12
CA LYS A 92 -5.04 -1.25 8.14
C LYS A 92 -5.20 -2.41 7.15
N MET A 93 -4.18 -3.24 7.04
CA MET A 93 -4.14 -4.33 6.10
C MET A 93 -5.01 -5.50 6.56
N PRO A 94 -5.85 -6.07 5.68
CA PRO A 94 -6.55 -7.32 5.97
C PRO A 94 -5.55 -8.42 6.33
N SER A 95 -5.86 -9.21 7.36
CA SER A 95 -4.98 -10.28 7.85
C SER A 95 -4.57 -11.25 6.76
N GLU A 96 -5.49 -11.56 5.84
CA GLU A 96 -5.30 -12.48 4.72
C GLU A 96 -4.24 -11.98 3.73
N MET A 97 -4.05 -10.67 3.64
CA MET A 97 -3.11 -10.07 2.67
C MET A 97 -1.71 -9.93 3.27
N ARG A 98 -1.54 -10.01 4.60
CA ARG A 98 -0.23 -9.86 5.25
C ARG A 98 0.78 -10.89 4.79
N GLU A 99 0.32 -12.11 4.50
CA GLU A 99 1.18 -13.20 3.99
C GLU A 99 1.54 -13.03 2.51
N VAL A 100 0.78 -12.23 1.78
CA VAL A 100 0.91 -12.10 0.31
C VAL A 100 1.75 -10.89 -0.09
N VAL A 101 1.99 -9.95 0.81
CA VAL A 101 2.91 -8.83 0.56
C VAL A 101 4.35 -9.32 0.62
N GLU A 102 4.81 -9.85 -0.51
CA GLU A 102 6.19 -10.26 -0.75
C GLU A 102 7.10 -9.07 -1.13
N ARG A 103 6.52 -7.93 -1.54
CA ARG A 103 7.23 -6.83 -2.21
C ARG A 103 7.20 -5.52 -1.40
N VAL A 104 7.76 -5.57 -0.21
CA VAL A 104 8.11 -4.36 0.55
C VAL A 104 9.54 -3.98 0.20
N ASP A 105 9.72 -2.84 -0.46
CA ASP A 105 11.05 -2.29 -0.68
C ASP A 105 11.42 -1.35 0.48
N LEU A 106 12.57 -1.61 1.09
CA LEU A 106 13.15 -0.80 2.18
C LEU A 106 14.38 0.01 1.70
N ARG A 107 14.72 -0.06 0.40
CA ARG A 107 15.85 0.65 -0.22
C ARG A 107 15.66 2.15 -0.09
N GLY A 108 16.35 2.73 0.87
CA GLY A 108 16.18 4.12 1.31
C GLY A 108 16.49 4.29 2.79
N SER A 109 16.49 3.20 3.57
CA SER A 109 17.25 3.15 4.82
C SER A 109 18.71 3.01 4.44
N SER A 110 19.53 4.02 4.72
CA SER A 110 20.99 3.90 4.65
C SER A 110 21.42 2.58 5.31
N ALA A 111 22.22 1.78 4.60
CA ALA A 111 22.71 0.48 5.06
C ALA A 111 23.46 0.53 6.41
N GLU A 112 23.79 1.73 6.88
CA GLU A 112 24.45 2.01 8.16
C GLU A 112 23.53 1.93 9.39
N CYS A 113 22.26 1.53 9.26
CA CYS A 113 21.32 1.43 10.39
C CYS A 113 20.96 0.01 10.82
N PHE A 114 21.54 -1.03 10.20
CA PHE A 114 21.25 -2.43 10.48
C PHE A 114 22.39 -3.17 11.19
N ASP A 115 23.57 -2.57 11.32
CA ASP A 115 24.66 -3.08 12.13
C ASP A 115 24.65 -2.37 13.49
N GLU A 116 24.18 -3.10 14.51
CA GLU A 116 24.31 -2.92 15.97
C GLU A 116 22.95 -3.01 16.71
N ALA A 117 22.77 -4.18 17.34
CA ALA A 117 21.84 -4.55 18.42
C ALA A 117 20.32 -4.68 18.13
#